data_AF-A0A923BTA0-F1
#
_entry.id   AF-A0A923BTA0-F1
#
_cell.length_a   1.000
_cell.length_b   1.000
_cell.length_c   1.000
_cell.angle_alpha   90.00
_cell.angle_beta   90.00
_cell.angle_gamma   90.00
#
_symmetry.space_group_name_H-M   'P 1'
#
loop_
_entity.id
_entity.type
_entity.pdbx_description
1 polymer ?
#
loop_
_entity_poly.entity_id
_entity_poly.type
_entity_poly.pdbx_seq_one_letter_code
_entity_poly.pdbx_strand_id
1 'polypeptide(L)' 'MSAHVSPSLTTVHLPISRIGTLAAETLMALVSGRFAETTMLPVELVVRRSTARLG' A
#
# COMPACT_ATOMS: atom_id res chain seq x y z
N MET A 1 11.31 -5.39 4.13
CA MET A 1 12.53 -5.03 3.37
C MET A 1 13.07 -3.64 3.72
N SER A 2 12.29 -2.56 3.59
CA SER A 2 12.74 -1.17 3.89
C SER A 2 13.25 -0.92 5.33
N ALA A 3 12.87 -1.77 6.29
CA ALA A 3 13.32 -1.66 7.68
C ALA A 3 14.74 -2.17 7.91
N HIS A 4 15.29 -2.96 6.99
CA HIS A 4 16.52 -3.74 7.20
C HIS A 4 17.73 -3.18 6.43
N VAL A 5 17.58 -2.01 5.81
CA VAL A 5 18.68 -1.22 5.24
C VAL A 5 19.21 -0.23 6.28
N SER A 6 20.45 0.23 6.13
CA SER A 6 21.11 1.16 7.07
C SER A 6 21.48 2.48 6.38
N PRO A 7 20.93 3.64 6.83
CA PRO A 7 19.88 3.79 7.83
C PRO A 7 18.54 3.21 7.36
N SER A 8 17.65 2.87 8.29
CA SER A 8 16.33 2.33 7.94
C SER A 8 15.50 3.36 7.21
N LEU A 9 14.93 2.95 6.07
CA LEU A 9 14.31 3.85 5.10
C LEU A 9 12.92 4.30 5.57
N THR A 10 12.74 5.61 5.70
CA THR A 10 11.45 6.31 5.78
C THR A 10 10.72 6.11 4.46
N THR A 11 9.46 5.65 4.50
CA THR A 11 8.73 5.25 3.29
C THR A 11 7.22 5.33 3.50
N VAL A 12 6.43 5.17 2.44
CA VAL A 12 4.97 5.06 2.52
C VAL A 12 4.58 3.59 2.57
N HIS A 13 3.80 3.20 3.59
CA HIS A 13 3.21 1.88 3.66
C HIS A 13 2.02 1.78 2.71
N LEU A 14 2.12 0.84 1.76
CA LEU A 14 1.02 0.45 0.89
C LEU A 14 0.40 -0.84 1.42
N PRO A 15 -0.93 -0.93 1.56
CA PRO A 15 -1.62 -2.14 2.03
C PRO A 15 -1.73 -3.18 0.91
N ILE A 16 -0.58 -3.64 0.39
CA ILE A 16 -0.48 -4.48 -0.83
C ILE A 16 -1.28 -5.78 -0.76
N SER A 17 -1.37 -6.40 0.42
CA SER A 17 -2.18 -7.61 0.60
C SER A 17 -3.66 -7.31 0.38
N ARG A 18 -4.15 -6.19 0.92
CA ARG A 18 -5.54 -5.76 0.75
C ARG A 18 -5.83 -5.33 -0.69
N ILE A 19 -4.86 -4.66 -1.34
CA ILE A 19 -4.94 -4.35 -2.78
C ILE A 19 -5.14 -5.65 -3.58
N GLY A 20 -4.32 -6.66 -3.34
CA GLY A 20 -4.41 -7.94 -4.04
C GLY A 20 -5.75 -8.64 -3.84
N THR A 21 -6.23 -8.72 -2.59
CA THR A 21 -7.55 -9.29 -2.28
C THR A 21 -8.68 -8.55 -3.00
N LEU A 22 -8.74 -7.23 -2.88
CA LEU A 22 -9.79 -6.44 -3.52
C LEU A 22 -9.73 -6.52 -5.04
N ALA A 23 -8.53 -6.55 -5.63
CA ALA A 23 -8.35 -6.73 -7.07
C ALA A 23 -8.90 -8.07 -7.55
N ALA A 24 -8.62 -9.16 -6.83
CA ALA A 24 -9.14 -10.49 -7.15
C ALA A 24 -10.67 -10.54 -7.02
N GLU A 25 -11.23 -9.99 -5.94
CA GLU A 25 -12.68 -9.91 -5.72
C GLU A 25 -13.38 -9.09 -6.82
N THR A 26 -12.80 -7.94 -7.15
CA THR A 26 -13.26 -7.06 -8.24
C THR A 26 -13.28 -7.82 -9.56
N LEU A 27 -12.19 -8.52 -9.90
CA LEU A 27 -12.10 -9.32 -11.11
C LEU A 27 -13.19 -10.40 -11.16
N MET A 28 -13.38 -11.14 -10.06
CA MET A 28 -14.40 -12.18 -9.99
C MET A 28 -15.82 -11.63 -10.10
N ALA A 29 -16.09 -10.44 -9.55
CA ALA A 29 -17.35 -9.75 -9.72
C ALA A 29 -17.61 -9.41 -11.20
N LEU A 30 -16.62 -8.80 -11.86
CA LEU A 30 -16.71 -8.44 -13.28
C LEU A 30 -16.91 -9.66 -14.19
N VAL A 31 -16.16 -10.75 -13.96
CA VAL A 31 -16.32 -12.02 -14.70
C VAL A 31 -17.74 -12.59 -14.52
N SER A 32 -18.35 -12.36 -13.36
CA SER A 32 -19.73 -12.79 -13.09
C SER A 32 -20.80 -11.82 -13.63
N GLY A 33 -20.42 -10.81 -14.41
CA GLY A 33 -21.34 -9.78 -14.91
C GLY A 33 -21.87 -8.83 -13.84
N ARG A 34 -21.26 -8.80 -12.65
CA ARG A 34 -21.59 -7.85 -11.58
C ARG A 34 -20.77 -6.57 -11.74
N PHE A 35 -21.36 -5.45 -11.34
CA PHE A 35 -20.64 -4.20 -11.20
C PHE A 35 -19.65 -4.27 -10.03
N ALA A 36 -18.51 -3.59 -10.16
CA ALA A 36 -17.53 -3.48 -9.10
C ALA A 36 -17.05 -2.02 -9.00
N GLU A 37 -17.04 -1.48 -7.79
CA GLU A 37 -16.64 -0.10 -7.53
C GLU A 37 -15.13 0.03 -7.35
N THR A 38 -14.58 1.13 -7.87
CA THR A 38 -13.19 1.49 -7.58
C THR A 38 -13.08 2.04 -6.17
N THR A 39 -12.24 1.40 -5.35
CA THR A 39 -11.99 1.82 -3.97
C THR A 39 -10.59 2.40 -3.83
N MET A 40 -10.49 3.59 -3.25
CA MET A 40 -9.20 4.15 -2.82
C MET A 40 -8.86 3.62 -1.43
N LEU A 41 -7.68 3.04 -1.29
CA LEU A 41 -7.19 2.56 0.00
C LEU A 41 -6.29 3.61 0.67
N PRO A 42 -6.37 3.75 2.01
CA PRO A 42 -5.48 4.64 2.73
C PRO A 42 -4.04 4.16 2.65
N VAL A 43 -3.13 5.13 2.64
CA VAL A 43 -1.68 4.91 2.73
C VAL A 43 -1.14 5.70 3.91
N GLU A 44 -0.05 5.22 4.51
CA GLU A 44 0.50 5.81 5.73
C GLU A 44 1.99 6.11 5.58
N LEU A 45 2.43 7.29 6.01
CA LEU A 45 3.86 7.60 6.08
C LEU A 45 4.47 6.88 7.28
N VAL A 46 5.50 6.08 7.03
CA VAL A 46 6.30 5.40 8.05
C VAL A 46 7.64 6.11 8.18
N VAL A 47 7.75 6.97 9.19
CA VAL A 47 8.99 7.69 9.52
C VAL A 47 10.00 6.75 10.18
N ARG A 48 11.24 6.79 9.69
CA ARG A 48 12.38 6.03 10.21
C ARG A 48 13.63 6.92 10.28
N ARG A 49 14.82 6.35 10.01
CA ARG A 49 16.12 6.99 10.26
C ARG A 49 16.77 7.58 9.01
N SER A 50 16.12 7.52 7.85
CA SER A 50 16.69 8.03 6.59
C SER A 50 16.29 9.47 6.28
N THR A 51 15.67 10.18 7.22
CA THR A 51 15.23 11.57 7.07
C THR A 51 15.61 12.36 8.31
N ALA A 52 16.03 13.60 8.13
CA ALA A 52 16.38 14.50 9.23
C ALA A 52 15.79 15.90 8.98
N ARG A 53 15.60 16.67 10.05
CA ARG A 53 15.25 18.08 9.94
C ARG A 53 16.50 18.86 9.52
N LEU A 54 16.35 19.78 8.57
CA LEU A 54 17.42 20.73 8.26
C LEU A 54 17.54 21.74 9.42
N GLY A 55 18.75 21.87 9.95
CA GLY A 55 19.10 22.87 10.97
C GLY A 55 19.29 24.25 10.37
#